data_AF-A0A0M9A0M2-F1
#
_entry.id   AF-A0A0M9A0M2-F1
#
_cell.length_a   1.000
_cell.length_b   1.000
_cell.length_c   1.000
_cell.angle_alpha   90.00
_cell.angle_beta   90.00
_cell.angle_gamma   90.00
#
_symmetry.space_group_name_H-M   'P 1'
#
loop_
_entity.id
_entity.type
_entity.pdbx_description
1 polymer ?
#
loop_
_entity_poly.entity_id
_entity_poly.type
_entity_poly.pdbx_seq_one_letter_code
_entity_poly.pdbx_strand_id
1 'polypeptide(L)'
;MERKRLNYENKLILAPMVRIGTLPMRLLALDYGADIVYTEELIDWKLLRSFRRENDVLETIDYIDKTDGTVTFRTCLRERDKVVLQIGTCDATRALKVAKMVEQDVAGIDLNMGCPKLFSLVGKMGAALLGEPEIAVNILKTLVDNLSIPVTCKIRILPDLDKTLELCELLQSTGISAIAVHGRTINERPQHINRNEVLRKISERLSIPVIANGGSKEIQKYSDISKFKEITGCNSVMLARAAEWNCSIFSKEGLLPMEDVIKSYLKYAVDCDNPPSNTKYCIQNILREQQESTLGRKFLNSQTLEQICDLWALSDYCQLKKKEFEEKGLLGRSQVSPMKEDEKQNEEQLSNKRKISEEEDVTLMQCAFLRNNYVRDLELPKTILYKWMQTQRKKIPSYNTQQEGKLFRSIVTVDGRKYGSSFWEKNKKWAEQGAALVCLFSLGLVNNKTLDTNCTDSEKQKI
;
A
#
# COMPACT_ATOMS: atom_id res chain seq x y z
N MET A 1 29.32 11.41 2.61
CA MET A 1 29.09 11.21 4.07
C MET A 1 28.51 9.83 4.25
N GLU A 2 29.09 9.05 5.16
CA GLU A 2 28.58 7.72 5.51
C GLU A 2 27.20 7.85 6.18
N ARG A 3 26.23 7.05 5.76
CA ARG A 3 24.84 7.15 6.24
C ARG A 3 24.77 6.65 7.67
N LYS A 4 24.22 7.47 8.58
CA LYS A 4 24.10 7.08 9.99
C LYS A 4 23.13 5.89 10.12
N ARG A 5 23.61 4.77 10.67
CA ARG A 5 22.80 3.59 10.96
C ARG A 5 21.67 3.96 11.95
N LEU A 6 20.44 3.52 11.67
CA LEU A 6 19.26 3.85 12.48
C LEU A 6 19.38 3.26 13.90
N ASN A 7 19.03 4.05 14.92
CA ASN A 7 19.04 3.66 16.33
C ASN A 7 17.59 3.55 16.85
N TYR A 8 17.28 2.45 17.55
CA TYR A 8 15.95 2.10 18.04
C TYR A 8 15.71 2.38 19.54
N GLU A 9 16.63 3.02 20.24
CA GLU A 9 16.48 3.41 21.65
C GLU A 9 15.83 4.77 21.81
N ASN A 10 14.91 4.91 22.77
CA ASN A 10 14.26 6.18 23.09
C ASN A 10 13.61 6.83 21.86
N LYS A 11 12.79 6.05 21.15
CA LYS A 11 12.11 6.46 19.92
C LYS A 11 10.59 6.37 20.05
N LEU A 12 9.91 7.30 19.39
CA LEU A 12 8.50 7.28 19.06
C LEU A 12 8.33 6.72 17.66
N ILE A 13 7.61 5.61 17.53
CA ILE A 13 7.59 4.83 16.28
C ILE A 13 6.15 4.70 15.76
N LEU A 14 5.93 5.03 14.49
CA LEU A 14 4.69 4.68 13.78
C LEU A 14 4.75 3.20 13.41
N ALA A 15 3.75 2.43 13.85
CA ALA A 15 3.65 1.00 13.59
C ALA A 15 3.33 0.69 12.12
N PRO A 16 3.76 -0.49 11.62
CA PRO A 16 3.33 -0.96 10.32
C PRO A 16 1.84 -1.28 10.32
N MET A 17 1.10 -0.68 9.38
CA MET A 17 -0.35 -0.83 9.27
C MET A 17 -0.77 -0.92 7.81
N VAL A 18 -1.24 -2.09 7.39
CA VAL A 18 -1.73 -2.34 6.02
C VAL A 18 -2.77 -1.30 5.61
N ARG A 19 -2.56 -0.67 4.45
CA ARG A 19 -3.30 0.48 3.88
C ARG A 19 -3.15 1.82 4.61
N ILE A 20 -2.76 1.86 5.87
CA ILE A 20 -2.61 3.13 6.61
C ILE A 20 -1.19 3.67 6.47
N GLY A 21 -0.17 2.81 6.60
CA GLY A 21 1.26 3.17 6.56
C GLY A 21 1.80 3.49 5.16
N THR A 22 1.00 4.12 4.30
CA THR A 22 1.44 4.71 3.02
C THR A 22 2.17 6.04 3.25
N LEU A 23 2.86 6.56 2.23
CA LEU A 23 3.72 7.74 2.35
C LEU A 23 3.04 8.93 3.05
N PRO A 24 1.78 9.31 2.75
CA PRO A 24 1.14 10.45 3.41
C PRO A 24 1.06 10.32 4.93
N MET A 25 0.72 9.14 5.45
CA MET A 25 0.62 8.93 6.90
C MET A 25 2.00 8.93 7.56
N ARG A 26 3.02 8.40 6.89
CA ARG A 26 4.39 8.39 7.40
C ARG A 26 4.95 9.80 7.49
N LEU A 27 4.81 10.61 6.46
CA LEU A 27 5.24 12.01 6.47
C LEU A 27 4.50 12.84 7.52
N LEU A 28 3.19 12.60 7.67
CA LEU A 28 2.38 13.26 8.70
C LEU A 28 2.82 12.87 10.11
N ALA A 29 3.13 11.59 10.35
CA ALA A 29 3.65 11.15 11.64
C ALA A 29 5.00 11.79 11.96
N LEU A 30 5.88 11.94 10.97
CA LEU A 30 7.16 12.63 11.13
C LEU A 30 6.97 14.11 11.49
N ASP A 31 6.01 14.81 10.87
CA ASP A 31 5.70 16.21 11.24
C ASP A 31 5.26 16.34 12.68
N TYR A 32 4.44 15.38 13.14
CA TYR A 32 3.97 15.37 14.51
C TYR A 32 5.00 14.80 15.49
N GLY A 33 6.22 14.45 15.07
CA GLY A 33 7.30 14.10 15.99
C GLY A 33 7.54 12.60 16.18
N ALA A 34 7.03 11.73 15.31
CA ALA A 34 7.54 10.37 15.23
C ALA A 34 9.02 10.39 14.78
N ASP A 35 9.85 9.57 15.42
CA ASP A 35 11.27 9.45 15.08
C ASP A 35 11.51 8.43 13.95
N ILE A 36 10.71 7.36 13.93
CA ILE A 36 10.81 6.23 13.00
C ILE A 36 9.41 5.90 12.47
N VAL A 37 9.30 5.63 11.18
CA VAL A 37 8.03 5.31 10.53
C VAL A 37 8.12 4.00 9.77
N TYR A 38 7.26 3.04 10.12
CA TYR A 38 7.20 1.78 9.39
C TYR A 38 6.24 1.90 8.20
N THR A 39 6.58 1.22 7.11
CA THR A 39 5.64 1.02 5.98
C THR A 39 4.47 0.12 6.39
N GLU A 40 3.46 0.04 5.55
CA GLU A 40 2.61 -1.16 5.58
C GLU A 40 3.42 -2.45 5.33
N GLU A 41 2.88 -3.59 5.74
CA GLU A 41 3.44 -4.90 5.37
C GLU A 41 3.36 -5.08 3.85
N LEU A 42 4.51 -5.25 3.21
CA LEU A 42 4.61 -5.51 1.77
C LEU A 42 5.11 -6.93 1.52
N ILE A 43 4.41 -7.65 0.64
CA ILE A 43 4.75 -9.05 0.33
C ILE A 43 5.93 -9.11 -0.62
N ASP A 44 6.93 -9.92 -0.29
CA ASP A 44 8.18 -10.08 -1.02
C ASP A 44 7.97 -10.28 -2.53
N TRP A 45 7.08 -11.19 -2.93
CA TRP A 45 6.75 -11.47 -4.34
C TRP A 45 6.29 -10.24 -5.11
N LYS A 46 5.53 -9.36 -4.46
CA LYS A 46 5.04 -8.13 -5.11
C LYS A 46 6.16 -7.12 -5.29
N LEU A 47 7.06 -7.00 -4.31
CA LEU A 47 8.25 -6.14 -4.41
C LEU A 47 9.24 -6.68 -5.45
N LEU A 48 9.50 -7.99 -5.50
CA LEU A 48 10.39 -8.60 -6.50
C LEU A 48 9.89 -8.41 -7.94
N ARG A 49 8.57 -8.31 -8.13
CA ARG A 49 7.96 -8.01 -9.43
C ARG A 49 7.99 -6.52 -9.78
N SER A 50 8.38 -5.67 -8.84
CA SER A 50 8.44 -4.23 -9.03
C SER A 50 9.80 -3.79 -9.58
N PHE A 51 9.83 -2.64 -10.26
CA PHE A 51 11.08 -1.95 -10.60
C PHE A 51 11.15 -0.60 -9.88
N ARG A 52 12.36 -0.18 -9.53
CA ARG A 52 12.63 1.13 -8.94
C ARG A 52 12.64 2.19 -10.03
N ARG A 53 11.93 3.30 -9.81
CA ARG A 53 11.86 4.46 -10.70
C ARG A 53 11.99 5.75 -9.87
N GLU A 54 12.87 6.64 -10.28
CA GLU A 54 12.91 8.00 -9.75
C GLU A 54 11.78 8.81 -10.38
N ASN A 55 11.01 9.53 -9.58
CA ASN A 55 9.86 10.31 -10.01
C ASN A 55 10.13 11.77 -9.70
N ASP A 56 10.74 12.46 -10.66
CA ASP A 56 11.19 13.85 -10.51
C ASP A 56 10.03 14.83 -10.33
N VAL A 57 8.82 14.48 -10.79
CA VAL A 57 7.65 15.36 -10.64
C VAL A 57 7.13 15.38 -9.21
N LEU A 58 7.12 14.23 -8.55
CA LEU A 58 6.71 14.10 -7.15
C LEU A 58 7.88 14.20 -6.16
N GLU A 59 9.11 14.20 -6.66
CA GLU A 59 10.35 14.09 -5.87
C GLU A 59 10.36 12.82 -5.00
N THR A 60 9.89 11.70 -5.58
CA THR A 60 9.79 10.40 -4.92
C THR A 60 10.60 9.32 -5.59
N ILE A 61 10.83 8.23 -4.86
CA ILE A 61 11.25 6.95 -5.43
C ILE A 61 10.06 6.00 -5.40
N ASP A 62 9.72 5.46 -6.56
CA ASP A 62 8.58 4.58 -6.77
C ASP A 62 9.06 3.16 -7.08
N TYR A 63 8.48 2.18 -6.40
CA TYR A 63 8.60 0.76 -6.73
C TYR A 63 7.31 0.33 -7.39
N ILE A 64 7.37 0.05 -8.69
CA ILE A 64 6.19 -0.10 -9.55
C ILE A 64 6.07 -1.54 -10.02
N ASP A 65 4.95 -2.19 -9.73
CA ASP A 65 4.67 -3.56 -10.14
C ASP A 65 4.62 -3.68 -11.67
N LYS A 66 5.48 -4.50 -12.28
CA LYS A 66 5.56 -4.61 -13.74
C LYS A 66 4.28 -5.11 -14.42
N THR A 67 3.38 -5.78 -13.69
CA THR A 67 2.17 -6.38 -14.28
C THR A 67 1.02 -5.41 -14.47
N ASP A 68 0.88 -4.43 -13.57
CA ASP A 68 -0.26 -3.52 -13.55
C ASP A 68 0.11 -2.06 -13.25
N GLY A 69 1.43 -1.80 -13.09
CA GLY A 69 2.06 -0.59 -12.57
C GLY A 69 1.35 0.12 -11.44
N THR A 70 0.78 -0.66 -10.55
CA THR A 70 0.51 -0.20 -9.20
C THR A 70 1.84 0.16 -8.55
N VAL A 71 1.93 1.36 -8.01
CA VAL A 71 3.01 1.74 -7.09
C VAL A 71 2.86 0.89 -5.83
N THR A 72 3.75 -0.08 -5.66
CA THR A 72 3.80 -1.01 -4.53
C THR A 72 4.35 -0.33 -3.29
N PHE A 73 5.39 0.49 -3.47
CA PHE A 73 6.02 1.28 -2.41
C PHE A 73 6.46 2.63 -2.99
N ARG A 74 6.21 3.70 -2.26
CA ARG A 74 6.66 5.05 -2.58
C ARG A 74 7.33 5.63 -1.35
N THR A 75 8.50 6.23 -1.52
CA THR A 75 9.30 6.91 -0.48
C THR A 75 9.85 8.22 -1.03
N CYS A 76 10.42 9.06 -0.17
CA CYS A 76 11.06 10.30 -0.55
C CYS A 76 12.28 10.58 0.33
N LEU A 77 13.10 11.56 -0.08
CA LEU A 77 14.32 11.93 0.65
C LEU A 77 14.05 12.27 2.12
N ARG A 78 12.90 12.91 2.42
CA ARG A 78 12.56 13.38 3.77
C ARG A 78 12.39 12.27 4.81
N GLU A 79 11.92 11.09 4.41
CA GLU A 79 11.78 9.94 5.31
C GLU A 79 12.86 8.88 5.12
N ARG A 80 13.74 9.01 4.12
CA ARG A 80 14.75 8.01 3.74
C ARG A 80 15.48 7.46 4.96
N ASP A 81 15.95 8.32 5.86
CA ASP A 81 16.73 7.97 7.07
C ASP A 81 15.88 7.60 8.29
N LYS A 82 14.57 7.46 8.13
CA LYS A 82 13.60 7.17 9.21
C LYS A 82 12.60 6.07 8.85
N VAL A 83 12.46 5.74 7.57
CA VAL A 83 11.50 4.75 7.09
C VAL A 83 12.06 3.33 7.22
N VAL A 84 11.29 2.45 7.86
CA VAL A 84 11.60 1.01 7.96
C VAL A 84 10.61 0.25 7.10
N LEU A 85 11.10 -0.50 6.11
CA LEU A 85 10.26 -1.30 5.25
C LEU A 85 9.97 -2.65 5.91
N GLN A 86 8.69 -2.91 6.19
CA GLN A 86 8.27 -4.21 6.73
C GLN A 86 7.91 -5.17 5.59
N ILE A 87 8.61 -6.31 5.53
CA ILE A 87 8.35 -7.39 4.58
C ILE A 87 7.55 -8.53 5.22
N GLY A 88 6.58 -9.04 4.45
CA GLY A 88 6.00 -10.36 4.65
C GLY A 88 6.72 -11.36 3.75
N THR A 89 7.39 -12.34 4.34
CA THR A 89 8.12 -13.40 3.62
C THR A 89 8.26 -14.66 4.47
N CYS A 90 8.58 -15.78 3.83
CA CYS A 90 8.86 -17.07 4.45
C CYS A 90 10.14 -17.70 3.85
N ASP A 91 10.95 -16.91 3.15
CA ASP A 91 12.11 -17.38 2.39
C ASP A 91 13.26 -16.38 2.47
N ALA A 92 14.41 -16.85 2.96
CA ALA A 92 15.57 -16.01 3.19
C ALA A 92 16.13 -15.40 1.90
N THR A 93 16.12 -16.16 0.80
CA THR A 93 16.66 -15.71 -0.49
C THR A 93 15.80 -14.60 -1.07
N ARG A 94 14.47 -14.76 -1.06
CA ARG A 94 13.53 -13.72 -1.51
C ARG A 94 13.60 -12.48 -0.63
N ALA A 95 13.65 -12.66 0.69
CA ALA A 95 13.81 -11.58 1.65
C ALA A 95 15.05 -10.73 1.33
N LEU A 96 16.20 -11.38 1.12
CA LEU A 96 17.45 -10.70 0.81
C LEU A 96 17.40 -9.95 -0.53
N LYS A 97 16.84 -10.57 -1.58
CA LYS A 97 16.66 -9.90 -2.88
C LYS A 97 15.81 -8.63 -2.77
N VAL A 98 14.70 -8.69 -2.03
CA VAL A 98 13.87 -7.51 -1.76
C VAL A 98 14.63 -6.46 -0.97
N ALA A 99 15.30 -6.87 0.12
CA ALA A 99 16.04 -5.95 0.97
C ALA A 99 17.14 -5.22 0.19
N LYS A 100 17.91 -5.94 -0.63
CA LYS A 100 18.95 -5.35 -1.50
C LYS A 100 18.37 -4.38 -2.53
N MET A 101 17.18 -4.66 -3.05
CA MET A 101 16.51 -3.78 -3.99
C MET A 101 16.18 -2.41 -3.38
N VAL A 102 15.79 -2.37 -2.09
CA VAL A 102 15.31 -1.16 -1.40
C VAL A 102 16.32 -0.50 -0.47
N GLU A 103 17.45 -1.16 -0.17
CA GLU A 103 18.42 -0.80 0.87
C GLU A 103 18.86 0.68 0.81
N GLN A 104 19.03 1.22 -0.40
CA GLN A 104 19.46 2.60 -0.60
C GLN A 104 18.40 3.66 -0.28
N ASP A 105 17.12 3.30 -0.25
CA ASP A 105 15.98 4.22 -0.12
C ASP A 105 15.26 4.12 1.24
N VAL A 106 15.67 3.18 2.10
CA VAL A 106 15.06 2.94 3.43
C VAL A 106 16.11 2.88 4.53
N ALA A 107 15.74 3.18 5.77
CA ALA A 107 16.64 3.22 6.92
C ALA A 107 16.79 1.88 7.64
N GLY A 108 15.91 0.92 7.37
CA GLY A 108 15.95 -0.41 7.96
C GLY A 108 14.96 -1.36 7.28
N ILE A 109 15.15 -2.66 7.54
CA ILE A 109 14.26 -3.74 7.09
C ILE A 109 13.65 -4.41 8.31
N ASP A 110 12.35 -4.68 8.26
CA ASP A 110 11.65 -5.40 9.32
C ASP A 110 10.97 -6.67 8.80
N LEU A 111 11.10 -7.78 9.53
CA LEU A 111 10.34 -9.00 9.26
C LEU A 111 9.03 -9.01 10.04
N ASN A 112 7.90 -9.10 9.33
CA ASN A 112 6.61 -9.32 9.98
C ASN A 112 6.49 -10.77 10.45
N MET A 113 6.35 -10.95 11.77
CA MET A 113 6.08 -12.24 12.41
C MET A 113 4.79 -12.20 13.26
N GLY A 114 3.94 -11.19 13.06
CA GLY A 114 2.81 -10.90 13.95
C GLY A 114 1.44 -10.86 13.26
N CYS A 115 1.38 -10.90 11.93
CA CYS A 115 0.14 -10.78 11.16
C CYS A 115 -0.70 -12.08 11.23
N PRO A 116 -1.91 -12.06 11.83
CA PRO A 116 -2.77 -13.24 11.93
C PRO A 116 -3.72 -13.39 10.73
N LYS A 117 -3.62 -12.53 9.71
CA LYS A 117 -4.57 -12.51 8.59
C LYS A 117 -4.36 -13.74 7.70
N LEU A 118 -5.46 -14.25 7.14
CA LEU A 118 -5.46 -15.48 6.35
C LEU A 118 -4.44 -15.47 5.20
N PHE A 119 -4.28 -14.35 4.48
CA PHE A 119 -3.31 -14.26 3.39
C PHE A 119 -1.86 -14.49 3.86
N SER A 120 -1.54 -14.06 5.08
CA SER A 120 -0.21 -14.23 5.68
C SER A 120 -0.02 -15.70 6.08
N LEU A 121 -1.01 -16.29 6.74
CA LEU A 121 -0.97 -17.69 7.18
C LEU A 121 -0.86 -18.65 5.99
N VAL A 122 -1.66 -18.46 4.94
CA VAL A 122 -1.61 -19.27 3.71
C VAL A 122 -0.27 -19.16 3.01
N GLY A 123 0.36 -17.97 3.03
CA GLY A 123 1.70 -17.78 2.50
C GLY A 123 2.84 -18.23 3.43
N LYS A 124 2.52 -18.81 4.60
CA LYS A 124 3.48 -19.17 5.66
C LYS A 124 4.31 -17.98 6.20
N MET A 125 3.75 -16.78 6.16
CA MET A 125 4.36 -15.53 6.61
C MET A 125 3.69 -15.02 7.89
N GLY A 126 4.23 -13.95 8.50
CA GLY A 126 3.60 -13.30 9.64
C GLY A 126 3.51 -14.25 10.83
N ALA A 127 2.33 -14.38 11.44
CA ALA A 127 2.15 -15.19 12.64
C ALA A 127 2.44 -16.69 12.44
N ALA A 128 2.46 -17.19 11.19
CA ALA A 128 2.86 -18.57 10.90
C ALA A 128 4.33 -18.84 11.28
N LEU A 129 5.20 -17.82 11.15
CA LEU A 129 6.62 -17.92 11.52
C LEU A 129 6.84 -18.11 13.03
N LEU A 130 5.84 -17.80 13.86
CA LEU A 130 5.90 -18.08 15.31
C LEU A 130 5.77 -19.58 15.60
N GLY A 131 5.15 -20.35 14.71
CA GLY A 131 5.05 -21.81 14.79
C GLY A 131 6.25 -22.54 14.18
N GLU A 132 7.02 -21.87 13.31
CA GLU A 132 8.23 -22.39 12.67
C GLU A 132 9.42 -21.41 12.84
N PRO A 133 9.93 -21.18 14.07
CA PRO A 133 10.92 -20.14 14.35
C PRO A 133 12.24 -20.30 13.56
N GLU A 134 12.61 -21.53 13.19
CA GLU A 134 13.82 -21.81 12.40
C GLU A 134 13.81 -21.10 11.03
N ILE A 135 12.64 -20.98 10.40
CA ILE A 135 12.49 -20.24 9.15
C ILE A 135 12.78 -18.76 9.39
N ALA A 136 12.24 -18.19 10.47
CA ALA A 136 12.49 -16.79 10.82
C ALA A 136 13.98 -16.55 11.15
N VAL A 137 14.62 -17.45 11.89
CA VAL A 137 16.05 -17.39 12.20
C VAL A 137 16.88 -17.38 10.93
N ASN A 138 16.58 -18.27 9.98
CA ASN A 138 17.27 -18.32 8.70
C ASN A 138 17.11 -17.02 7.90
N ILE A 139 15.89 -16.47 7.83
CA ILE A 139 15.62 -15.18 7.17
C ILE A 139 16.41 -14.06 7.84
N LEU A 140 16.31 -13.93 9.17
CA LEU A 140 16.93 -12.83 9.90
C LEU A 140 18.45 -12.86 9.83
N LYS A 141 19.09 -14.02 10.03
CA LYS A 141 20.54 -14.17 9.87
C LYS A 141 20.99 -13.78 8.46
N THR A 142 20.30 -14.29 7.43
CA THR A 142 20.60 -13.96 6.04
C THR A 142 20.54 -12.46 5.78
N LEU A 143 19.52 -11.77 6.32
CA LEU A 143 19.40 -10.31 6.17
C LEU A 143 20.48 -9.57 6.95
N VAL A 144 20.74 -9.94 8.21
CA VAL A 144 21.73 -9.28 9.07
C VAL A 144 23.14 -9.40 8.49
N ASP A 145 23.51 -10.58 7.99
CA ASP A 145 24.86 -10.84 7.47
C ASP A 145 25.15 -10.11 6.16
N ASN A 146 24.11 -9.70 5.42
CA ASN A 146 24.25 -9.17 4.06
C ASN A 146 23.83 -7.71 3.91
N LEU A 147 23.26 -7.05 4.92
CA LEU A 147 22.78 -5.67 4.82
C LEU A 147 23.60 -4.69 5.66
N SER A 148 23.82 -3.50 5.12
CA SER A 148 24.48 -2.37 5.81
C SER A 148 23.54 -1.59 6.73
N ILE A 149 22.23 -1.69 6.50
CA ILE A 149 21.16 -1.09 7.32
C ILE A 149 20.68 -2.09 8.39
N PRO A 150 20.07 -1.62 9.50
CA PRO A 150 19.57 -2.50 10.55
C PRO A 150 18.40 -3.36 10.10
N VAL A 151 18.37 -4.57 10.65
CA VAL A 151 17.28 -5.53 10.51
C VAL A 151 16.56 -5.65 11.85
N THR A 152 15.24 -5.57 11.83
CA THR A 152 14.37 -5.78 13.00
C THR A 152 13.34 -6.86 12.71
N CYS A 153 12.61 -7.30 13.73
CA CYS A 153 11.39 -8.07 13.52
C CYS A 153 10.28 -7.59 14.44
N LYS A 154 9.03 -7.84 14.02
CA LYS A 154 7.84 -7.54 14.81
C LYS A 154 7.04 -8.79 15.09
N ILE A 155 6.90 -9.14 16.38
CA ILE A 155 6.23 -10.36 16.85
C ILE A 155 4.95 -10.06 17.64
N ARG A 156 4.20 -11.13 17.92
CA ARG A 156 3.21 -11.22 19.01
C ARG A 156 3.73 -12.18 20.07
N ILE A 157 3.30 -11.99 21.32
CA ILE A 157 3.65 -12.92 22.41
C ILE A 157 2.97 -14.29 22.21
N LEU A 158 3.55 -15.33 22.79
CA LEU A 158 2.96 -16.67 22.85
C LEU A 158 2.04 -16.78 24.10
N PRO A 159 1.20 -17.83 24.19
CA PRO A 159 0.38 -18.07 25.39
C PRO A 159 1.22 -18.30 26.64
N ASP A 160 2.40 -18.91 26.49
CA ASP A 160 3.33 -19.23 27.56
C ASP A 160 4.46 -18.19 27.63
N LEU A 161 4.79 -17.76 28.85
CA LEU A 161 5.80 -16.71 29.08
C LEU A 161 7.20 -17.21 28.74
N ASP A 162 7.58 -18.39 29.24
CA ASP A 162 8.93 -18.92 29.06
C ASP A 162 9.23 -19.17 27.59
N LYS A 163 8.28 -19.76 26.86
CA LYS A 163 8.37 -19.89 25.38
C LYS A 163 8.47 -18.55 24.67
N THR A 164 7.81 -17.51 25.18
CA THR A 164 7.93 -16.15 24.61
C THR A 164 9.34 -15.61 24.82
N LEU A 165 9.92 -15.80 26.00
CA LEU A 165 11.28 -15.37 26.32
C LEU A 165 12.30 -16.14 25.48
N GLU A 166 12.21 -17.48 25.42
CA GLU A 166 13.05 -18.34 24.58
C GLU A 166 13.03 -17.92 23.12
N LEU A 167 11.84 -17.65 22.56
CA LEU A 167 11.70 -17.15 21.19
C LEU A 167 12.41 -15.80 21.01
N CYS A 168 12.24 -14.87 21.95
CA CYS A 168 12.88 -13.56 21.86
C CYS A 168 14.42 -13.66 21.92
N GLU A 169 14.97 -14.53 22.76
CA GLU A 169 16.41 -14.79 22.84
C GLU A 169 16.94 -15.44 21.57
N LEU A 170 16.21 -16.41 21.02
CA LEU A 170 16.53 -17.03 19.74
C LEU A 170 16.58 -15.99 18.61
N LEU A 171 15.60 -15.10 18.53
CA LEU A 171 15.57 -14.03 17.53
C LEU A 171 16.71 -13.02 17.74
N GLN A 172 17.00 -12.63 18.99
CA GLN A 172 18.15 -11.78 19.29
C GLN A 172 19.48 -12.39 18.83
N SER A 173 19.64 -13.72 18.97
CA SER A 173 20.88 -14.42 18.57
C SER A 173 21.22 -14.31 17.08
N THR A 174 20.26 -13.86 16.25
CA THR A 174 20.47 -13.61 14.82
C THR A 174 21.18 -12.29 14.50
N GLY A 175 21.37 -11.42 15.50
CA GLY A 175 22.01 -10.11 15.32
C GLY A 175 21.06 -8.98 14.87
N ILE A 176 19.74 -9.19 14.96
CA ILE A 176 18.77 -8.10 14.76
C ILE A 176 19.05 -6.92 15.69
N SER A 177 18.82 -5.71 15.18
CA SER A 177 19.14 -4.46 15.88
C SER A 177 18.07 -4.02 16.89
N ALA A 178 16.84 -4.55 16.79
CA ALA A 178 15.76 -4.34 17.74
C ALA A 178 14.62 -5.34 17.48
N ILE A 179 13.76 -5.53 18.48
CA ILE A 179 12.53 -6.34 18.36
C ILE A 179 11.30 -5.55 18.81
N ALA A 180 10.26 -5.53 17.97
CA ALA A 180 8.98 -4.95 18.33
C ALA A 180 8.00 -6.04 18.79
N VAL A 181 7.47 -5.89 20.00
CA VAL A 181 6.60 -6.91 20.61
C VAL A 181 5.22 -6.35 20.85
N HIS A 182 4.22 -6.94 20.19
CA HIS A 182 2.82 -6.73 20.53
C HIS A 182 2.45 -7.63 21.70
N GLY A 183 2.10 -7.04 22.85
CA GLY A 183 1.74 -7.74 24.09
C GLY A 183 0.39 -8.50 24.06
N ARG A 184 -0.02 -9.03 22.90
CA ARG A 184 -1.20 -9.88 22.72
C ARG A 184 -0.85 -11.12 21.91
N THR A 185 -1.51 -12.24 22.20
CA THR A 185 -1.39 -13.47 21.40
C THR A 185 -2.04 -13.32 20.03
N ILE A 186 -1.77 -14.25 19.11
CA ILE A 186 -2.33 -14.27 17.74
C ILE A 186 -3.86 -14.26 17.75
N ASN A 187 -4.48 -14.98 18.70
CA ASN A 187 -5.94 -15.13 18.82
C ASN A 187 -6.62 -13.92 19.48
N GLU A 188 -5.85 -13.09 20.17
CA GLU A 188 -6.35 -11.91 20.87
C GLU A 188 -6.59 -10.73 19.94
N ARG A 189 -7.77 -10.13 20.14
CA ARG A 189 -8.29 -8.98 19.41
C ARG A 189 -8.08 -7.66 20.17
N PRO A 190 -8.23 -6.50 19.51
CA PRO A 190 -8.13 -5.16 20.11
C PRO A 190 -8.86 -4.90 21.44
N GLN A 191 -9.92 -5.65 21.75
CA GLN A 191 -10.67 -5.58 23.03
C GLN A 191 -9.99 -6.31 24.19
N HIS A 192 -9.12 -7.27 23.90
CA HIS A 192 -8.35 -7.96 24.93
C HIS A 192 -7.27 -7.03 25.49
N ILE A 193 -6.94 -7.23 26.75
CA ILE A 193 -5.94 -6.46 27.50
C ILE A 193 -4.55 -6.70 26.90
N ASN A 194 -3.71 -5.66 26.88
CA ASN A 194 -2.29 -5.79 26.52
C ASN A 194 -1.50 -6.29 27.74
N ARG A 195 -0.68 -7.34 27.59
CA ARG A 195 0.12 -7.89 28.68
C ARG A 195 1.42 -7.10 28.87
N ASN A 196 1.32 -5.94 29.52
CA ASN A 196 2.46 -5.04 29.74
C ASN A 196 3.58 -5.69 30.58
N GLU A 197 3.23 -6.55 31.56
CA GLU A 197 4.21 -7.30 32.35
C GLU A 197 5.07 -8.28 31.52
N VAL A 198 4.48 -8.88 30.48
CA VAL A 198 5.24 -9.74 29.56
C VAL A 198 6.25 -8.91 28.76
N LEU A 199 5.86 -7.70 28.33
CA LEU A 199 6.79 -6.79 27.65
C LEU A 199 7.95 -6.37 28.56
N ARG A 200 7.68 -6.13 29.85
CA ARG A 200 8.70 -5.85 30.87
C ARG A 200 9.69 -6.99 31.03
N LYS A 201 9.18 -8.22 31.22
CA LYS A 201 10.01 -9.43 31.30
C LYS A 201 10.90 -9.62 30.08
N ILE A 202 10.40 -9.34 28.87
CA ILE A 202 11.20 -9.42 27.63
C ILE A 202 12.28 -8.33 27.63
N SER A 203 11.94 -7.09 28.00
CA SER A 203 12.88 -5.98 28.05
C SER A 203 14.03 -6.21 29.04
N GLU A 204 13.75 -6.82 30.18
CA GLU A 204 14.76 -7.20 31.19
C GLU A 204 15.66 -8.36 30.71
N ARG A 205 15.15 -9.22 29.82
CA ARG A 205 15.85 -10.43 29.35
C ARG A 205 16.80 -10.14 28.18
N LEU A 206 16.41 -9.23 27.29
CA LEU A 206 17.17 -8.94 26.06
C LEU A 206 18.20 -7.84 26.26
N SER A 207 19.30 -7.91 25.50
CA SER A 207 20.34 -6.88 25.43
C SER A 207 20.14 -5.91 24.26
N ILE A 208 19.31 -6.27 23.29
CA ILE A 208 18.91 -5.38 22.18
C ILE A 208 17.70 -4.52 22.57
N PRO A 209 17.50 -3.35 21.93
CA PRO A 209 16.32 -2.53 22.14
C PRO A 209 15.00 -3.28 21.92
N VAL A 210 14.10 -3.20 22.91
CA VAL A 210 12.73 -3.71 22.83
C VAL A 210 11.76 -2.56 22.59
N ILE A 211 10.86 -2.73 21.62
CA ILE A 211 9.88 -1.73 21.22
C ILE A 211 8.49 -2.20 21.66
N ALA A 212 7.89 -1.52 22.64
CA ALA A 212 6.58 -1.85 23.16
C ALA A 212 5.47 -1.53 22.16
N ASN A 213 4.56 -2.48 21.91
CA ASN A 213 3.40 -2.27 21.05
C ASN A 213 2.12 -2.87 21.67
N GLY A 214 0.98 -2.28 21.31
CA GLY A 214 -0.36 -2.76 21.67
C GLY A 214 -1.14 -1.88 22.65
N GLY A 215 -0.52 -0.84 23.21
CA GLY A 215 -1.10 0.07 24.20
C GLY A 215 -2.03 1.17 23.66
N SER A 216 -2.37 1.20 22.37
CA SER A 216 -3.11 2.32 21.76
C SER A 216 -4.48 2.68 22.38
N LYS A 217 -5.09 1.80 23.18
CA LYS A 217 -6.32 2.13 23.94
C LYS A 217 -6.04 2.85 25.26
N GLU A 218 -4.86 2.61 25.82
CA GLU A 218 -4.37 3.17 27.09
C GLU A 218 -3.66 4.52 26.86
N ILE A 219 -3.21 4.78 25.62
CA ILE A 219 -2.49 5.99 25.24
C ILE A 219 -3.47 6.95 24.58
N GLN A 220 -3.94 7.93 25.34
CA GLN A 220 -4.94 8.92 24.86
C GLN A 220 -4.34 10.30 24.59
N LYS A 221 -3.14 10.58 25.13
CA LYS A 221 -2.38 11.81 24.90
C LYS A 221 -0.89 11.54 24.90
N TYR A 222 -0.10 12.49 24.39
CA TYR A 222 1.35 12.37 24.27
C TYR A 222 2.05 11.91 25.57
N SER A 223 1.67 12.48 26.72
CA SER A 223 2.27 12.13 28.02
C SER A 223 2.09 10.66 28.42
N ASP A 224 1.04 9.99 27.91
CA ASP A 224 0.79 8.58 28.24
C ASP A 224 1.77 7.64 27.52
N ILE A 225 2.46 8.12 26.48
CA ILE A 225 3.51 7.35 25.80
C ILE A 225 4.68 7.07 26.77
N SER A 226 5.11 8.08 27.55
CA SER A 226 6.16 7.90 28.56
C SER A 226 5.71 6.92 29.64
N LYS A 227 4.48 7.06 30.13
CA LYS A 227 3.92 6.14 31.14
C LYS A 227 3.88 4.70 30.61
N PHE A 228 3.43 4.50 29.38
CA PHE A 228 3.40 3.18 28.76
C PHE A 228 4.81 2.59 28.64
N LYS A 229 5.78 3.40 28.21
CA LYS A 229 7.20 3.01 28.15
C LYS A 229 7.75 2.59 29.52
N GLU A 230 7.48 3.38 30.56
CA GLU A 230 7.90 3.11 31.94
C GLU A 230 7.26 1.82 32.49
N ILE A 231 5.95 1.63 32.25
CA ILE A 231 5.23 0.42 32.66
C ILE A 231 5.79 -0.82 31.98
N THR A 232 6.10 -0.76 30.69
CA THR A 232 6.65 -1.92 29.97
C THR A 232 8.16 -2.06 30.13
N GLY A 233 8.86 -1.09 30.72
CA GLY A 233 10.33 -1.09 30.81
C GLY A 233 11.05 -1.12 29.46
N CYS A 234 10.36 -0.86 28.35
CA CYS A 234 10.91 -0.99 26.99
C CYS A 234 11.68 0.26 26.57
N ASN A 235 12.61 0.13 25.63
CA ASN A 235 13.46 1.24 25.17
C ASN A 235 12.65 2.26 24.35
N SER A 236 11.64 1.80 23.61
CA SER A 236 10.86 2.61 22.67
C SER A 236 9.39 2.18 22.63
N VAL A 237 8.53 3.04 22.07
CA VAL A 237 7.09 2.77 21.92
C VAL A 237 6.68 2.88 20.47
N MET A 238 5.93 1.88 20.01
CA MET A 238 5.35 1.83 18.68
C MET A 238 3.83 1.95 18.73
N LEU A 239 3.28 2.97 18.08
CA LEU A 239 1.84 3.29 18.06
C LEU A 239 1.21 2.92 16.72
N ALA A 240 0.11 2.18 16.77
CA ALA A 240 -0.71 1.82 15.61
C ALA A 240 -2.03 2.60 15.62
N ARG A 241 -3.07 2.04 16.26
CA ARG A 241 -4.44 2.58 16.27
C ARG A 241 -4.54 4.03 16.77
N ALA A 242 -3.75 4.40 17.77
CA ALA A 242 -3.77 5.77 18.28
C ALA A 242 -3.35 6.78 17.20
N ALA A 243 -2.30 6.46 16.44
CA ALA A 243 -1.83 7.26 15.32
C ALA A 243 -2.77 7.17 14.08
N GLU A 244 -3.39 6.01 13.85
CA GLU A 244 -4.42 5.83 12.82
C GLU A 244 -5.65 6.72 13.07
N TRP A 245 -6.10 6.83 14.33
CA TRP A 245 -7.24 7.66 14.70
C TRP A 245 -6.90 9.14 14.71
N ASN A 246 -5.73 9.48 15.24
CA ASN A 246 -5.22 10.85 15.23
C ASN A 246 -3.69 10.83 15.25
N CYS A 247 -3.09 11.11 14.09
CA CYS A 247 -1.65 11.06 13.90
C CYS A 247 -0.90 12.07 14.79
N SER A 248 -1.56 13.14 15.23
CA SER A 248 -0.98 14.12 16.17
C SER A 248 -0.76 13.56 17.59
N ILE A 249 -1.04 12.28 17.85
CA ILE A 249 -0.66 11.63 19.11
C ILE A 249 0.85 11.71 19.40
N PHE A 250 1.67 11.86 18.36
CA PHE A 250 3.12 12.08 18.49
C PHE A 250 3.49 13.51 18.89
N SER A 251 2.57 14.48 18.78
CA SER A 251 2.82 15.90 19.02
C SER A 251 3.02 16.19 20.50
N LYS A 252 4.13 16.82 20.86
CA LYS A 252 4.44 17.23 22.24
C LYS A 252 3.49 18.31 22.73
N GLU A 253 3.00 19.12 21.79
CA GLU A 253 2.09 20.24 21.97
C GLU A 253 0.65 19.77 22.25
N GLY A 254 0.37 18.47 22.04
CA GLY A 254 -0.93 17.85 22.30
C GLY A 254 -1.68 17.49 21.01
N LEU A 255 -2.84 16.85 21.20
CA LEU A 255 -3.68 16.41 20.10
C LEU A 255 -4.31 17.60 19.36
N LEU A 256 -4.21 17.58 18.04
CA LEU A 256 -4.90 18.50 17.16
C LEU A 256 -6.35 18.07 16.92
N PRO A 257 -7.26 19.02 16.63
CA PRO A 257 -8.60 18.72 16.16
C PRO A 257 -8.59 17.79 14.95
N MET A 258 -9.58 16.90 14.88
CA MET A 258 -9.70 15.90 13.81
C MET A 258 -9.70 16.52 12.41
N GLU A 259 -10.38 17.66 12.25
CA GLU A 259 -10.46 18.36 10.96
C GLU A 259 -9.09 18.83 10.47
N ASP A 260 -8.25 19.35 11.37
CA ASP A 260 -6.90 19.81 11.04
C ASP A 260 -6.01 18.64 10.64
N VAL A 261 -6.15 17.51 11.34
CA VAL A 261 -5.42 16.28 11.01
C VAL A 261 -5.82 15.75 9.63
N ILE A 262 -7.13 15.76 9.30
CA ILE A 262 -7.63 15.35 7.98
C ILE A 262 -7.09 16.30 6.90
N LYS A 263 -7.14 17.62 7.12
CA LYS A 263 -6.60 18.61 6.16
C LYS A 263 -5.10 18.40 5.91
N SER A 264 -4.31 18.22 6.97
CA SER A 264 -2.87 17.93 6.85
C SER A 264 -2.59 16.61 6.12
N TYR A 265 -3.34 15.56 6.42
CA TYR A 265 -3.25 14.28 5.70
C TYR A 265 -3.60 14.44 4.21
N LEU A 266 -4.66 15.19 3.89
CA LEU A 266 -5.10 15.42 2.52
C LEU A 266 -4.08 16.17 1.68
N LYS A 267 -3.38 17.15 2.26
CA LYS A 267 -2.28 17.84 1.57
C LYS A 267 -1.21 16.85 1.13
N TYR A 268 -0.73 15.98 2.03
CA TYR A 268 0.21 14.91 1.64
C TYR A 268 -0.38 13.91 0.65
N ALA A 269 -1.67 13.58 0.77
CA ALA A 269 -2.32 12.69 -0.18
C ALA A 269 -2.33 13.30 -1.59
N VAL A 270 -2.51 14.61 -1.72
CA VAL A 270 -2.40 15.35 -2.99
C VAL A 270 -0.94 15.42 -3.44
N ASP A 271 -0.03 15.88 -2.58
CA ASP A 271 1.38 16.12 -2.90
C ASP A 271 2.11 14.84 -3.35
N CYS A 272 1.68 13.69 -2.84
CA CYS A 272 2.26 12.39 -3.17
C CYS A 272 1.46 11.60 -4.20
N ASP A 273 0.47 12.20 -4.89
CA ASP A 273 -0.46 11.51 -5.82
C ASP A 273 -0.99 10.18 -5.24
N ASN A 274 -1.48 10.23 -4.00
CA ASN A 274 -1.94 9.05 -3.28
C ASN A 274 -3.29 8.57 -3.85
N PRO A 275 -3.50 7.25 -4.03
CA PRO A 275 -4.72 6.74 -4.62
C PRO A 275 -5.99 7.16 -3.83
N PRO A 276 -7.05 7.67 -4.49
CA PRO A 276 -8.27 8.11 -3.81
C PRO A 276 -8.88 7.04 -2.89
N SER A 277 -8.81 5.77 -3.29
CA SER A 277 -9.31 4.64 -2.51
C SER A 277 -8.49 4.36 -1.24
N ASN A 278 -7.20 4.68 -1.24
CA ASN A 278 -6.34 4.60 -0.07
C ASN A 278 -6.56 5.81 0.85
N THR A 279 -6.55 7.02 0.28
CA THR A 279 -6.85 8.27 1.00
C THR A 279 -8.19 8.18 1.73
N LYS A 280 -9.22 7.72 1.03
CA LYS A 280 -10.56 7.50 1.60
C LYS A 280 -10.55 6.46 2.71
N TYR A 281 -9.74 5.41 2.61
CA TYR A 281 -9.64 4.41 3.67
C TYR A 281 -9.04 5.00 4.95
N CYS A 282 -7.97 5.79 4.84
CA CYS A 282 -7.34 6.41 6.01
C CYS A 282 -8.30 7.41 6.69
N ILE A 283 -8.98 8.26 5.92
CA ILE A 283 -9.93 9.24 6.48
C ILE A 283 -11.15 8.56 7.13
N GLN A 284 -11.64 7.43 6.61
CA GLN A 284 -12.69 6.65 7.30
C GLN A 284 -12.25 6.22 8.70
N ASN A 285 -10.99 5.78 8.86
CA ASN A 285 -10.47 5.37 10.16
C ASN A 285 -10.23 6.54 11.12
N ILE A 286 -9.95 7.74 10.59
CA ILE A 286 -9.90 8.98 11.39
C ILE A 286 -11.32 9.38 11.84
N LEU A 287 -12.29 9.37 10.92
CA LEU A 287 -13.69 9.75 11.20
C LEU A 287 -14.37 8.82 12.20
N ARG A 288 -14.09 7.51 12.16
CA ARG A 288 -14.73 6.49 13.02
C ARG A 288 -16.26 6.62 12.99
N GLU A 289 -16.89 6.93 14.11
CA GLU A 289 -18.34 7.12 14.27
C GLU A 289 -18.87 8.34 13.50
N GLN A 290 -18.02 9.33 13.22
CA GLN A 290 -18.39 10.54 12.46
C GLN A 290 -18.67 10.27 10.98
N GLN A 291 -18.52 9.02 10.51
CA GLN A 291 -18.96 8.60 9.17
C GLN A 291 -20.47 8.71 8.97
N GLU A 292 -21.26 8.60 10.05
CA GLU A 292 -22.73 8.75 10.00
C GLU A 292 -23.20 10.21 9.97
N SER A 293 -22.30 11.16 10.19
CA SER A 293 -22.61 12.58 10.09
C SER A 293 -22.99 12.97 8.65
N THR A 294 -23.63 14.13 8.48
CA THR A 294 -23.96 14.66 7.15
C THR A 294 -22.71 14.82 6.27
N LEU A 295 -21.59 15.26 6.85
CA LEU A 295 -20.30 15.35 6.16
C LEU A 295 -19.74 13.96 5.84
N GLY A 296 -19.80 13.04 6.81
CA GLY A 296 -19.35 11.66 6.66
C GLY A 296 -20.05 10.93 5.51
N ARG A 297 -21.38 11.07 5.38
CA ARG A 297 -22.15 10.48 4.28
C ARG A 297 -21.80 11.08 2.92
N LYS A 298 -21.59 12.40 2.84
CA LYS A 298 -21.09 13.05 1.61
C LYS A 298 -19.70 12.50 1.23
N PHE A 299 -18.82 12.37 2.21
CA PHE A 299 -17.50 11.76 2.03
C PHE A 299 -17.57 10.29 1.59
N LEU A 300 -18.48 9.49 2.12
CA LEU A 300 -18.67 8.10 1.68
C LEU A 300 -19.14 8.00 0.21
N ASN A 301 -19.72 9.05 -0.35
CA ASN A 301 -20.12 9.09 -1.77
C ASN A 301 -19.00 9.58 -2.72
N SER A 302 -17.94 10.23 -2.23
CA SER A 302 -16.85 10.71 -3.08
C SER A 302 -16.07 9.58 -3.77
N GLN A 303 -15.62 9.82 -5.00
CA GLN A 303 -14.91 8.84 -5.83
C GLN A 303 -13.51 9.30 -6.23
N THR A 304 -13.30 10.61 -6.33
CA THR A 304 -12.00 11.21 -6.73
C THR A 304 -11.32 11.89 -5.55
N LEU A 305 -10.02 12.11 -5.64
CA LEU A 305 -9.26 12.84 -4.62
C LEU A 305 -9.76 14.29 -4.50
N GLU A 306 -10.09 14.93 -5.63
CA GLU A 306 -10.65 16.28 -5.68
C GLU A 306 -11.99 16.38 -4.93
N GLN A 307 -12.92 15.43 -5.16
CA GLN A 307 -14.19 15.37 -4.42
C GLN A 307 -13.99 15.14 -2.92
N ILE A 308 -12.94 14.41 -2.52
CA ILE A 308 -12.58 14.28 -1.11
C ILE A 308 -12.07 15.62 -0.58
N CYS A 309 -11.16 16.28 -1.30
CA CYS A 309 -10.55 17.55 -0.88
C CYS A 309 -11.58 18.68 -0.75
N ASP A 310 -12.57 18.74 -1.63
CA ASP A 310 -13.65 19.74 -1.60
C ASP A 310 -14.40 19.76 -0.26
N LEU A 311 -14.65 18.58 0.33
CA LEU A 311 -15.34 18.45 1.62
C LEU A 311 -14.59 19.09 2.81
N TRP A 312 -13.30 19.35 2.66
CA TRP A 312 -12.45 20.03 3.66
C TRP A 312 -11.84 21.33 3.14
N ALA A 313 -12.48 21.96 2.14
CA ALA A 313 -12.06 23.23 1.54
C ALA A 313 -10.62 23.21 0.99
N LEU A 314 -10.22 22.09 0.38
CA LEU A 314 -8.93 21.89 -0.26
C LEU A 314 -9.03 21.68 -1.79
N SER A 315 -10.17 22.03 -2.39
CA SER A 315 -10.38 21.88 -3.85
C SER A 315 -9.37 22.69 -4.66
N ASP A 316 -9.20 23.98 -4.34
CA ASP A 316 -8.25 24.87 -5.03
C ASP A 316 -6.81 24.36 -4.92
N TYR A 317 -6.42 23.86 -3.74
CA TYR A 317 -5.11 23.26 -3.51
C TYR A 317 -4.90 22.01 -4.39
N CYS A 318 -5.90 21.12 -4.42
CA CYS A 318 -5.86 19.90 -5.21
C CYS A 318 -5.76 20.20 -6.72
N GLN A 319 -6.52 21.19 -7.21
CA GLN A 319 -6.50 21.59 -8.61
C GLN A 319 -5.18 22.26 -9.01
N LEU A 320 -4.65 23.13 -8.15
CA LEU A 320 -3.35 23.77 -8.36
C LEU A 320 -2.23 22.73 -8.49
N LYS A 321 -2.16 21.78 -7.54
CA LYS A 321 -1.15 20.71 -7.57
C LYS A 321 -1.29 19.79 -8.77
N LYS A 322 -2.52 19.43 -9.13
CA LYS A 322 -2.77 18.63 -10.33
C LYS A 322 -2.25 19.33 -11.59
N LYS A 323 -2.50 20.64 -11.72
CA LYS A 323 -1.99 21.43 -12.85
C LYS A 323 -0.45 21.50 -12.85
N GLU A 324 0.16 21.72 -11.69
CA GLU A 324 1.64 21.71 -11.54
C GLU A 324 2.23 20.36 -12.01
N PHE A 325 1.60 19.25 -11.61
CA PHE A 325 2.02 17.92 -12.02
C PHE A 325 1.86 17.68 -13.52
N GLU A 326 0.75 18.11 -14.12
CA GLU A 326 0.50 18.01 -15.56
C GLU A 326 1.54 18.83 -16.36
N GLU A 327 1.87 20.05 -15.92
CA GLU A 327 2.88 20.91 -16.54
C GLU A 327 4.30 20.31 -16.45
N LYS A 328 4.62 19.63 -15.34
CA LYS A 328 5.88 18.89 -15.16
C LYS A 328 5.90 17.52 -15.85
N GLY A 329 4.83 17.14 -16.55
CA GLY A 329 4.77 15.91 -17.35
C GLY A 329 4.38 14.65 -16.56
N LEU A 330 3.90 14.78 -15.32
CA LEU A 330 3.27 13.66 -14.60
C LEU A 330 1.87 13.43 -15.19
N LEU A 331 1.81 12.63 -16.24
CA LEU A 331 0.54 12.19 -16.83
C LEU A 331 -0.18 11.13 -15.94
N GLY A 332 0.23 10.97 -14.68
CA GLY A 332 -0.34 10.00 -13.74
C GLY A 332 -0.10 8.55 -14.17
N ARG A 333 -0.97 7.63 -13.73
CA ARG A 333 -0.89 6.19 -14.06
C ARG A 333 -0.94 5.87 -15.56
N SER A 334 -1.23 6.84 -16.43
CA SER A 334 -1.29 6.65 -17.89
C SER A 334 0.05 6.29 -18.54
N GLN A 335 1.18 6.58 -17.88
CA GLN A 335 2.51 6.16 -18.36
C GLN A 335 2.89 4.74 -17.95
N VAL A 336 2.04 4.04 -17.20
CA VAL A 336 2.25 2.63 -16.89
C VAL A 336 1.82 1.81 -18.11
N SER A 337 2.81 1.40 -18.90
CA SER A 337 2.65 0.29 -19.83
C SER A 337 3.15 -0.98 -19.14
N PRO A 338 2.36 -2.07 -19.05
CA PRO A 338 2.92 -3.37 -18.70
C PRO A 338 4.03 -3.67 -19.70
N MET A 339 5.21 -4.06 -19.21
CA MET A 339 6.28 -4.51 -20.12
C MET A 339 5.77 -5.71 -20.92
N LYS A 340 5.99 -5.71 -22.24
CA LYS A 340 5.59 -6.80 -23.14
C LYS A 340 6.22 -8.10 -22.64
N GLU A 341 5.49 -9.21 -22.80
CA GLU A 341 5.98 -10.56 -22.49
C GLU A 341 7.23 -10.99 -23.30
N ASP A 342 7.73 -10.14 -24.21
CA ASP A 342 8.87 -10.41 -25.08
C ASP A 342 10.24 -10.31 -24.39
N GLU A 343 10.35 -9.80 -23.15
CA GLU A 343 11.62 -9.81 -22.37
C GLU A 343 11.80 -11.04 -21.47
N LYS A 344 11.05 -12.12 -21.72
CA LYS A 344 11.28 -13.44 -21.08
C LYS A 344 12.30 -14.33 -21.81
N GLN A 345 13.04 -13.82 -22.80
CA GLN A 345 14.11 -14.58 -23.43
C GLN A 345 15.43 -14.39 -22.70
N ASN A 346 15.63 -15.18 -21.65
CA ASN A 346 16.87 -15.95 -21.40
C ASN A 346 16.76 -16.61 -20.02
N GLU A 347 16.10 -17.77 -19.97
CA GLU A 347 16.56 -18.96 -19.23
C GLU A 347 15.52 -20.09 -19.38
N GLU A 348 15.93 -21.08 -20.17
CA GLU A 348 15.51 -22.49 -20.21
C GLU A 348 14.05 -22.88 -20.57
N GLN A 349 13.95 -23.22 -21.86
CA GLN A 349 13.19 -24.31 -22.47
C GLN A 349 12.42 -25.25 -21.51
N LEU A 350 11.09 -25.24 -21.62
CA LEU A 350 10.29 -26.45 -21.71
C LEU A 350 9.01 -26.16 -22.50
N SER A 351 8.86 -26.94 -23.56
CA SER A 351 7.77 -26.98 -24.51
C SER A 351 6.37 -26.83 -23.89
N ASN A 352 5.63 -25.80 -24.30
CA ASN A 352 4.31 -25.96 -24.93
C ASN A 352 3.79 -24.58 -25.39
N LYS A 353 3.71 -24.40 -26.71
CA LYS A 353 2.91 -23.34 -27.34
C LYS A 353 1.47 -23.48 -26.87
N ARG A 354 1.05 -22.67 -25.89
CA ARG A 354 -0.38 -22.43 -25.67
C ARG A 354 -0.82 -21.31 -26.60
N LYS A 355 -1.30 -21.70 -27.78
CA LYS A 355 -2.27 -20.92 -28.55
C LYS A 355 -3.43 -20.55 -27.62
N ILE A 356 -3.75 -19.27 -27.51
CA ILE A 356 -4.97 -18.80 -26.84
C ILE A 356 -6.05 -18.65 -27.91
N SER A 357 -7.05 -19.53 -27.78
CA SER A 357 -8.40 -19.61 -28.36
C SER A 357 -8.89 -18.53 -29.35
N GLU A 358 -9.20 -19.00 -30.56
CA GLU A 358 -10.44 -18.80 -31.34
C GLU A 358 -11.56 -17.93 -30.71
N GLU A 359 -11.47 -16.60 -30.81
CA GLU A 359 -12.65 -15.74 -30.98
C GLU A 359 -12.41 -14.82 -32.18
N GLU A 360 -12.66 -15.32 -33.39
CA GLU A 360 -12.33 -14.69 -34.68
C GLU A 360 -13.08 -13.37 -35.01
N ASP A 361 -13.72 -12.68 -34.05
CA ASP A 361 -14.48 -11.45 -34.34
C ASP A 361 -14.56 -10.44 -33.18
N VAL A 362 -13.48 -10.31 -32.38
CA VAL A 362 -13.40 -9.32 -31.29
C VAL A 362 -12.37 -8.24 -31.62
N THR A 363 -12.82 -6.98 -31.70
CA THR A 363 -11.91 -5.84 -31.75
C THR A 363 -11.28 -5.64 -30.38
N LEU A 364 -9.99 -5.95 -30.28
CA LEU A 364 -9.21 -5.82 -29.05
C LEU A 364 -8.23 -4.67 -29.14
N MET A 365 -8.18 -3.84 -28.10
CA MET A 365 -7.19 -2.77 -27.96
C MET A 365 -6.54 -2.82 -26.58
N GLN A 366 -5.30 -2.38 -26.50
CA GLN A 366 -4.55 -2.23 -25.25
C GLN A 366 -4.94 -0.93 -24.55
N CYS A 367 -6.16 -0.92 -24.01
CA CYS A 367 -6.75 0.23 -23.32
C CYS A 367 -7.19 -0.10 -21.88
N ALA A 368 -6.54 0.50 -20.88
CA ALA A 368 -6.91 0.32 -19.47
C ALA A 368 -7.95 1.35 -19.05
N PHE A 369 -8.93 0.97 -18.23
CA PHE A 369 -9.88 1.95 -17.71
C PHE A 369 -9.32 2.67 -16.48
N LEU A 370 -8.98 3.95 -16.63
CA LEU A 370 -8.52 4.78 -15.52
C LEU A 370 -9.66 5.65 -14.97
N ARG A 371 -10.26 5.25 -13.84
CA ARG A 371 -11.38 5.98 -13.20
C ARG A 371 -11.08 7.47 -12.94
N ASN A 372 -9.82 7.83 -12.75
CA ASN A 372 -9.40 9.22 -12.49
C ASN A 372 -9.59 10.15 -13.70
N ASN A 373 -9.68 9.61 -14.91
CA ASN A 373 -9.87 10.39 -16.15
C ASN A 373 -11.33 10.86 -16.33
N TYR A 374 -12.25 10.39 -15.49
CA TYR A 374 -13.70 10.65 -15.61
C TYR A 374 -14.21 11.30 -14.33
N VAL A 375 -14.41 12.61 -14.33
CA VAL A 375 -14.78 13.35 -13.10
C VAL A 375 -16.22 13.01 -12.70
N ARG A 376 -17.12 12.95 -13.70
CA ARG A 376 -18.55 12.70 -13.48
C ARG A 376 -18.93 11.29 -13.91
N ASP A 377 -19.81 10.62 -13.17
CA ASP A 377 -20.27 9.27 -13.52
C ASP A 377 -21.03 9.21 -14.86
N LEU A 378 -21.56 10.36 -15.31
CA LEU A 378 -22.17 10.52 -16.63
C LEU A 378 -21.16 10.43 -17.78
N GLU A 379 -19.87 10.63 -17.50
CA GLU A 379 -18.78 10.57 -18.48
C GLU A 379 -18.15 9.17 -18.55
N LEU A 380 -18.55 8.24 -17.67
CA LEU A 380 -18.00 6.89 -17.69
C LEU A 380 -18.30 6.20 -19.02
N PRO A 381 -17.34 5.47 -19.62
CA PRO A 381 -17.50 4.84 -20.93
C PRO A 381 -18.77 3.99 -21.06
N LYS A 382 -19.07 3.16 -20.05
CA LYS A 382 -20.28 2.34 -20.02
C LYS A 382 -21.56 3.18 -20.00
N THR A 383 -21.54 4.31 -19.29
CA THR A 383 -22.68 5.25 -19.22
C THR A 383 -22.87 5.98 -20.56
N ILE A 384 -21.78 6.46 -21.16
CA ILE A 384 -21.82 7.12 -22.48
C ILE A 384 -22.34 6.14 -23.53
N LEU A 385 -21.78 4.93 -23.59
CA LEU A 385 -22.18 3.90 -24.55
C LEU A 385 -23.65 3.53 -24.37
N TYR A 386 -24.10 3.35 -23.13
CA TYR A 386 -25.51 3.07 -22.83
C TYR A 386 -26.43 4.19 -23.34
N LYS A 387 -26.11 5.45 -23.04
CA LYS A 387 -26.90 6.61 -23.50
C LYS A 387 -26.92 6.71 -25.03
N TRP A 388 -25.77 6.55 -25.68
CA TRP A 388 -25.67 6.59 -27.13
C TRP A 388 -26.54 5.51 -27.79
N MET A 389 -26.51 4.28 -27.27
CA MET A 389 -27.35 3.18 -27.78
C MET A 389 -28.85 3.48 -27.64
N GLN A 390 -29.26 4.10 -26.52
CA GLN A 390 -30.65 4.56 -26.35
C GLN A 390 -31.02 5.63 -27.38
N THR A 391 -30.15 6.63 -27.60
CA THR A 391 -30.36 7.68 -28.60
C THR A 391 -30.49 7.11 -30.01
N GLN A 392 -29.69 6.09 -30.35
CA GLN A 392 -29.76 5.39 -31.64
C GLN A 392 -30.92 4.39 -31.73
N ARG A 393 -31.73 4.22 -30.67
CA ARG A 393 -32.82 3.22 -30.57
C ARG A 393 -32.36 1.79 -30.85
N LYS A 394 -31.14 1.46 -30.44
CA LYS A 394 -30.51 0.15 -30.62
C LYS A 394 -30.61 -0.70 -29.35
N LYS A 395 -30.34 -2.01 -29.48
CA LYS A 395 -30.31 -2.93 -28.33
C LYS A 395 -29.22 -2.51 -27.35
N ILE A 396 -29.53 -2.54 -26.05
CA ILE A 396 -28.57 -2.18 -25.00
C ILE A 396 -27.32 -3.08 -25.08
N PRO A 397 -26.10 -2.55 -24.84
CA PRO A 397 -24.87 -3.34 -24.88
C PRO A 397 -24.89 -4.50 -23.89
N SER A 398 -24.47 -5.68 -24.32
CA SER A 398 -24.31 -6.86 -23.46
C SER A 398 -22.85 -7.11 -23.12
N TYR A 399 -22.55 -7.40 -21.85
CA TYR A 399 -21.17 -7.64 -21.39
C TYR A 399 -20.99 -9.11 -21.00
N ASN A 400 -20.01 -9.77 -21.59
CA ASN A 400 -19.51 -11.06 -21.13
C ASN A 400 -18.20 -10.83 -20.36
N THR A 401 -18.11 -11.30 -19.12
CA THR A 401 -16.91 -11.10 -18.29
C THR A 401 -16.31 -12.43 -17.88
N GLN A 402 -15.07 -12.65 -18.27
CA GLN A 402 -14.25 -13.77 -17.82
C GLN A 402 -13.49 -13.38 -16.55
N GLN A 403 -13.31 -14.34 -15.66
CA GLN A 403 -12.54 -14.17 -14.43
C GLN A 403 -11.44 -15.23 -14.36
N GLU A 404 -10.20 -14.78 -14.18
CA GLU A 404 -9.05 -15.65 -13.94
C GLU A 404 -8.36 -15.22 -12.64
N GLY A 405 -8.42 -16.07 -11.63
CA GLY A 405 -7.98 -15.73 -10.28
C GLY A 405 -8.73 -14.50 -9.71
N LYS A 406 -7.98 -13.41 -9.46
CA LYS A 406 -8.52 -12.13 -8.94
C LYS A 406 -8.70 -11.07 -10.03
N LEU A 407 -8.51 -11.43 -11.28
CA LEU A 407 -8.57 -10.52 -12.41
C LEU A 407 -9.78 -10.83 -13.30
N PHE A 408 -10.28 -9.79 -13.96
CA PHE A 408 -11.51 -9.79 -14.75
C PHE A 408 -11.23 -9.18 -16.11
N ARG A 409 -11.79 -9.76 -17.16
CA ARG A 409 -11.75 -9.20 -18.51
C ARG A 409 -13.13 -9.25 -19.11
N SER A 410 -13.58 -8.15 -19.69
CA SER A 410 -14.92 -8.07 -20.29
C SER A 410 -14.83 -7.83 -21.80
N ILE A 411 -15.81 -8.38 -22.49
CA ILE A 411 -16.11 -8.13 -23.89
C ILE A 411 -17.52 -7.55 -23.94
N VAL A 412 -17.68 -6.40 -24.61
CA VAL A 412 -18.98 -5.80 -24.87
C VAL A 412 -19.41 -6.13 -26.29
N THR A 413 -20.66 -6.54 -26.45
CA THR A 413 -21.29 -6.75 -27.76
C THR A 413 -22.24 -5.62 -28.05
N VAL A 414 -22.05 -4.97 -29.20
CA VAL A 414 -22.87 -3.87 -29.73
C VAL A 414 -23.13 -4.14 -31.20
N ASP A 415 -24.41 -4.22 -31.59
CA ASP A 415 -24.85 -4.53 -32.96
C ASP A 415 -24.18 -5.77 -33.58
N GLY A 416 -24.03 -6.82 -32.77
CA GLY A 416 -23.40 -8.08 -33.19
C GLY A 416 -21.86 -8.04 -33.26
N ARG A 417 -21.24 -6.86 -33.15
CA ARG A 417 -19.78 -6.71 -33.06
C ARG A 417 -19.31 -6.77 -31.62
N LYS A 418 -18.15 -7.37 -31.40
CA LYS A 418 -17.56 -7.53 -30.07
C LYS A 418 -16.34 -6.63 -29.91
N TYR A 419 -16.23 -5.99 -28.76
CA TYR A 419 -15.13 -5.10 -28.41
C TYR A 419 -14.62 -5.44 -27.01
N GLY A 420 -13.31 -5.40 -26.80
CA GLY A 420 -12.73 -5.70 -25.50
C GLY A 420 -11.39 -5.03 -25.28
N SER A 421 -11.07 -4.80 -24.01
CA SER A 421 -9.70 -4.45 -23.63
C SER A 421 -8.86 -5.72 -23.51
N SER A 422 -7.58 -5.65 -23.91
CA SER A 422 -6.60 -6.70 -23.60
C SER A 422 -6.12 -6.67 -22.15
N PHE A 423 -6.44 -5.63 -21.37
CA PHE A 423 -6.12 -5.55 -19.95
C PHE A 423 -7.05 -6.39 -19.08
N TRP A 424 -6.45 -7.08 -18.12
CA TRP A 424 -7.14 -7.80 -17.06
C TRP A 424 -7.24 -6.93 -15.81
N GLU A 425 -8.47 -6.59 -15.42
CA GLU A 425 -8.78 -5.61 -14.40
C GLU A 425 -9.03 -6.26 -13.03
N LYS A 426 -8.78 -5.53 -11.94
CA LYS A 426 -8.98 -6.05 -10.57
C LYS A 426 -10.45 -6.17 -10.16
N ASN A 427 -11.35 -5.57 -10.92
CA ASN A 427 -12.78 -5.69 -10.66
C ASN A 427 -13.57 -5.74 -11.98
N LYS A 428 -14.69 -6.46 -11.93
CA LYS A 428 -15.61 -6.62 -13.06
C LYS A 428 -16.11 -5.29 -13.62
N LYS A 429 -16.42 -4.30 -12.78
CA LYS A 429 -16.94 -3.01 -13.24
C LYS A 429 -15.92 -2.28 -14.13
N TRP A 430 -14.63 -2.31 -13.78
CA TRP A 430 -13.56 -1.67 -14.54
C TRP A 430 -13.29 -2.42 -15.85
N ALA A 431 -13.33 -3.75 -15.81
CA ALA A 431 -13.26 -4.57 -17.03
C ALA A 431 -14.35 -4.18 -18.03
N GLU A 432 -15.59 -4.00 -17.54
CA GLU A 432 -16.71 -3.55 -18.37
C GLU A 432 -16.52 -2.12 -18.89
N GLN A 433 -15.98 -1.20 -18.08
CA GLN A 433 -15.68 0.17 -18.53
C GLN A 433 -14.59 0.18 -19.62
N GLY A 434 -13.55 -0.65 -19.47
CA GLY A 434 -12.50 -0.79 -20.48
C GLY A 434 -13.03 -1.32 -21.80
N ALA A 435 -13.88 -2.35 -21.77
CA ALA A 435 -14.56 -2.87 -22.96
C ALA A 435 -15.44 -1.81 -23.64
N ALA A 436 -16.21 -1.04 -22.84
CA ALA A 436 -17.04 0.04 -23.33
C ALA A 436 -16.21 1.16 -23.98
N LEU A 437 -15.04 1.46 -23.44
CA LEU A 437 -14.12 2.48 -23.97
C LEU A 437 -13.59 2.09 -25.36
N VAL A 438 -13.16 0.84 -25.53
CA VAL A 438 -12.75 0.30 -26.84
C VAL A 438 -13.89 0.38 -27.86
N CYS A 439 -15.11 0.05 -27.44
CA CYS A 439 -16.30 0.15 -28.29
C CYS A 439 -16.58 1.59 -28.71
N LEU A 440 -16.62 2.53 -27.77
CA LEU A 440 -16.85 3.95 -28.06
C LEU A 440 -15.81 4.51 -29.03
N PHE A 441 -14.54 4.13 -28.85
CA PHE A 441 -13.48 4.56 -29.74
C PHE A 441 -13.66 3.98 -31.15
N SER A 442 -13.93 2.68 -31.25
CA SER A 442 -14.19 2.01 -32.53
C SER A 442 -15.39 2.59 -33.28
N LEU A 443 -16.33 3.20 -32.55
CA LEU A 443 -17.50 3.89 -33.10
C LEU A 443 -17.24 5.39 -33.40
N GLY A 444 -16.03 5.90 -33.14
CA GLY A 444 -15.67 7.31 -33.34
C GLY A 444 -16.32 8.28 -32.34
N LEU A 445 -16.82 7.78 -31.20
CA LEU A 445 -17.55 8.55 -30.21
C LEU A 445 -16.65 9.17 -29.13
N VAL A 446 -15.39 8.75 -29.07
CA VAL A 446 -14.34 9.35 -28.26
C VAL A 446 -13.11 9.56 -29.15
N ASN A 447 -12.35 10.61 -28.87
CA ASN A 447 -11.20 11.00 -29.68
C ASN A 447 -9.90 10.33 -29.23
N ASN A 448 -8.85 10.45 -30.04
CA ASN A 448 -7.52 9.92 -29.74
C ASN A 448 -6.98 10.43 -28.39
N LYS A 449 -7.28 11.67 -27.99
CA LYS A 449 -6.87 12.23 -26.68
C LYS A 449 -7.43 11.43 -25.49
N THR A 450 -8.65 10.90 -25.61
CA THR A 450 -9.25 10.02 -24.60
C THR A 450 -8.56 8.66 -24.55
N LEU A 451 -8.07 8.13 -25.68
CA LEU A 451 -7.23 6.93 -25.68
C LEU A 451 -5.81 7.21 -25.16
N ASP A 452 -5.21 8.34 -25.50
CA ASP A 452 -3.83 8.70 -25.12
C ASP A 452 -3.64 8.72 -23.60
N THR A 453 -4.72 9.00 -22.86
CA THR A 453 -4.74 8.98 -21.39
C THR A 453 -5.05 7.60 -20.80
N ASN A 454 -5.43 6.60 -21.62
CA ASN A 454 -5.87 5.26 -21.22
C ASN A 454 -5.11 4.10 -21.94
N CYS A 455 -4.21 4.36 -22.90
CA CYS A 455 -3.49 3.38 -23.73
C CYS A 455 -1.96 3.49 -23.63
N THR A 456 -1.22 2.43 -24.03
CA THR A 456 0.25 2.36 -24.02
C THR A 456 0.91 3.05 -25.22
N ASP A 457 2.19 3.41 -25.10
CA ASP A 457 2.97 4.07 -26.18
C ASP A 457 3.09 3.23 -27.47
N SER A 458 2.92 1.91 -27.39
CA SER A 458 3.14 1.02 -28.55
C SER A 458 1.96 0.94 -29.53
N GLU A 459 0.75 1.37 -29.13
CA GLU A 459 -0.38 1.55 -30.06
C GLU A 459 -0.33 2.90 -30.78
N LYS A 460 0.43 3.88 -30.25
CA LYS A 460 0.62 5.21 -30.86
C LYS A 460 1.26 5.17 -32.25
N GLN A 461 1.95 4.08 -32.59
CA GLN A 461 2.65 3.89 -33.87
C GLN A 461 1.86 3.05 -34.90
N LYS A 462 0.67 2.54 -34.55
CA LYS A 462 -0.17 1.72 -35.45
C LYS A 462 -1.41 2.47 -35.99
N ILE A 463 -1.51 3.77 -35.72
CA ILE A 463 -2.57 4.67 -36.21
C ILE A 463 -2.07 5.41 -37.45
#